data_AF-A0A225DU40-F1
#
_entry.id   AF-A0A225DU40-F1
#
_cell.length_a   1.000
_cell.length_b   1.000
_cell.length_c   1.000
_cell.angle_alpha   90.00
_cell.angle_beta   90.00
_cell.angle_gamma   90.00
#
_symmetry.space_group_name_H-M   'P 1'
#
loop_
_entity.id
_entity.type
_entity.pdbx_description
1 polymer ?
#
loop_
_entity_poly.entity_id
_entity_poly.type
_entity_poly.pdbx_seq_one_letter_code
_entity_poly.pdbx_strand_id
1 'polypeptide(L)' 'MRIARIDEYGSPWYTCRFRMKNGRWEYHYLAICDFDNNWVRVKPRYKNL' A
#
# COMPACT_ATOMS: atom_id res chain seq x y z
N MET A 1 3.84 -4.47 -3.09
CA MET A 1 3.06 -3.21 -3.10
C MET A 1 3.86 -2.21 -3.92
N ARG A 2 3.21 -1.43 -4.80
CA ARG A 2 3.85 -0.39 -5.62
C ARG A 2 3.14 0.93 -5.34
N ILE A 3 3.87 2.04 -5.40
CA ILE A 3 3.28 3.38 -5.35
C ILE A 3 2.44 3.54 -6.62
N ALA A 4 1.19 3.97 -6.45
CA ALA A 4 0.23 4.17 -7.53
C ALA A 4 0.19 5.63 -7.99
N ARG A 5 0.38 6.58 -7.07
CA ARG A 5 0.46 8.02 -7.34
C ARG A 5 1.34 8.72 -6.32
N ILE A 6 1.83 9.90 -6.69
CA ILE A 6 2.39 10.90 -5.77
C ILE A 6 1.47 12.12 -5.91
N ASP A 7 1.02 12.70 -4.81
CA ASP A 7 0.13 13.87 -4.85
C ASP A 7 0.90 15.19 -5.02
N GLU A 8 0.17 16.29 -5.04
CA GLU A 8 0.69 17.65 -5.21
C GLU A 8 1.62 18.13 -4.08
N TYR A 9 1.55 17.50 -2.90
CA TYR A 9 2.43 17.78 -1.76
C TYR A 9 3.64 16.84 -1.73
N GLY A 10 3.75 15.91 -2.69
CA GLY A 10 4.83 14.94 -2.76
C GLY A 10 4.60 13.67 -1.94
N SER A 11 3.42 13.51 -1.32
CA SER A 11 3.13 12.31 -0.52
C SER A 11 2.79 11.13 -1.44
N PRO A 12 3.44 9.97 -1.26
CA PRO A 12 3.16 8.79 -2.07
C PRO A 12 1.93 8.04 -1.57
N TRP A 13 1.17 7.48 -2.52
CA TRP A 13 -0.02 6.67 -2.23
C TRP A 13 0.08 5.32 -2.91
N TYR A 14 -0.45 4.28 -2.27
CA TYR A 14 -0.60 2.95 -2.84
C TYR A 14 -2.07 2.56 -2.92
N THR A 15 -2.38 1.76 -3.93
CA THR A 15 -3.70 1.13 -4.06
C THR A 15 -3.69 -0.20 -3.32
N CYS A 16 -4.68 -0.38 -2.45
CA CYS A 16 -4.89 -1.62 -1.74
C CYS A 16 -6.34 -2.07 -1.87
N ARG A 17 -6.57 -3.37 -1.73
CA ARG A 17 -7.91 -3.94 -1.66
C ARG A 17 -8.12 -4.58 -0.30
N PHE A 18 -9.28 -4.31 0.29
CA PHE A 18 -9.70 -4.90 1.55
C PHE A 18 -10.87 -5.84 1.32
N ARG A 19 -10.86 -6.98 2.02
CA ARG A 19 -11.98 -7.90 2.02
C ARG A 19 -12.93 -7.50 3.15
N MET A 20 -14.13 -7.10 2.79
CA MET A 20 -15.17 -6.74 3.73
C MET A 20 -15.76 -7.97 4.41
N LYS A 21 -16.41 -7.77 5.57
CA LYS A 21 -17.07 -8.86 6.33
C LYS A 21 -18.12 -9.62 5.50
N ASN A 22 -18.77 -8.92 4.57
CA ASN A 22 -19.73 -9.50 3.63
C ASN A 22 -19.09 -10.23 2.43
N GLY A 23 -17.76 -10.37 2.41
CA GLY A 23 -17.02 -11.05 1.35
C GLY A 23 -16.72 -10.21 0.10
N ARG A 24 -17.26 -8.99 -0.02
CA ARG A 24 -16.94 -8.07 -1.13
C ARG A 24 -15.52 -7.53 -1.00
N TRP A 25 -14.93 -7.19 -2.14
CA TRP A 25 -13.68 -6.47 -2.20
C TRP A 25 -13.95 -4.98 -2.41
N GLU A 26 -13.23 -4.15 -1.67
CA GLU A 26 -13.20 -2.71 -1.88
C GLU A 26 -11.80 -2.22 -2.16
N TYR A 27 -11.70 -1.25 -3.06
CA TYR A 27 -10.45 -0.61 -3.42
C TYR A 27 -10.31 0.72 -2.69
N HIS A 28 -9.15 0.92 -2.10
CA HIS A 28 -8.82 2.09 -1.30
C HIS A 28 -7.45 2.63 -1.72
N TYR A 29 -7.29 3.95 -1.64
CA TYR A 29 -5.99 4.61 -1.76
C TYR A 29 -5.54 5.00 -0.36
N LEU A 30 -4.33 4.59 0.01
CA LEU A 30 -3.73 4.93 1.29
C LEU A 30 -2.48 5.78 1.08
N ALA A 31 -2.43 6.90 1.78
CA ALA A 31 -1.29 7.80 1.83
C ALA A 31 -0.24 7.27 2.80
N ILE A 32 1.03 7.52 2.49
CA ILE A 32 2.13 7.43 3.45
C ILE A 32 2.22 8.80 4.15
N CYS A 33 1.99 8.83 5.46
CA CYS A 33 2.07 10.06 6.24
C CYS A 33 3.54 10.44 6.53
N ASP A 34 3.84 11.74 6.55
CA ASP A 34 5.20 12.29 6.68
C ASP A 34 5.94 11.91 7.97
N PHE A 35 5.25 11.38 8.98
CA PHE A 35 5.83 10.93 10.26
C PHE A 35 5.66 9.43 10.52
N ASP A 36 5.13 8.67 9.55
CA ASP A 36 5.03 7.23 9.72
C ASP A 36 6.41 6.60 9.51
N ASN A 37 7.02 6.17 10.63
CA ASN A 37 8.33 5.52 10.65
C ASN A 37 8.23 3.98 10.75
N ASN A 38 7.01 3.41 10.67
CA ASN A 38 6.79 1.98 10.91
C ASN A 38 6.99 1.12 9.65
N TRP A 39 7.49 1.70 8.56
CA TRP A 39 7.66 1.01 7.29
C TRP A 39 8.82 0.03 7.34
N VAL A 40 8.51 -1.26 7.19
CA VAL A 40 9.53 -2.31 7.09
C VAL A 40 9.77 -2.62 5.61
N ARG A 41 11.04 -2.61 5.18
CA ARG A 41 11.43 -3.06 3.84
C ARG A 41 11.09 -4.53 3.67
N VAL A 42 10.05 -4.82 2.89
CA VAL A 42 9.68 -6.21 2.57
C VAL A 42 10.69 -6.77 1.57
N LYS A 43 11.43 -7.82 1.96
CA LYS A 43 12.25 -8.60 1.02
C LYS A 43 11.33 -9.48 0.17
N PRO A 44 11.55 -9.59 -1.14
CA PRO A 44 10.81 -10.55 -1.97
C PRO A 44 10.94 -11.94 -1.36
N ARG A 45 9.82 -12.65 -1.19
CA ARG A 45 9.88 -14.08 -0.90
C ARG A 45 10.55 -14.72 -2.11
N TYR A 46 11.72 -15.33 -1.93
CA TYR A 46 12.36 -16.10 -3.00
C TYR A 46 11.33 -17.10 -3.51
N LYS A 47 10.97 -17.00 -4.79
CA LYS A 47 10.40 -18.14 -5.51
C LYS A 47 11.56 -19.14 -5.54
N ASN A 48 11.46 -20.21 -4.77
CA ASN A 48 12.23 -21.39 -5.09
C ASN A 48 11.80 -21.76 -6.52
N LEU A 49 12.74 -21.58 -7.46
CA LEU A 49 12.62 -22.03 -8.85
C LEU A 49 12.69 -23.55 -8.88
#